data_AF-A0A820R2K8-F1
#
_entry.id   AF-A0A820R2K8-F1
#
_cell.length_a   1.000
_cell.length_b   1.000
_cell.length_c   1.000
_cell.angle_alpha   90.00
_cell.angle_beta   90.00
_cell.angle_gamma   90.00
#
_symmetry.space_group_name_H-M   'P 1'
#
loop_
_entity.id
_entity.type
_entity.pdbx_description
1 polymer ?
#
loop_
_entity_poly.entity_id
_entity_poly.type
_entity_poly.pdbx_seq_one_letter_code
_entity_poly.pdbx_strand_id
1 'polypeptide(L)'
;MVGYNSRNLDGIQPSYICNSCLLIFRDPVQLIDCGHRMCQSCANEQSGNLITCAECDEKTTREKLLIDRGFRNDMQTLPIVCSLCSWTGILNIYQNHLDQNHQNPTCDSCGQKFNSVNDLDRHIQYDCEKTTVDCPLKQIGCQEMVLRLHLAEHYISDQHQKVLVNFVRQMDSILSMNMNNNSLINSYQRTHFDVNELEKISKTTNSLLDNTKTLADELERLSIERNQIHNTLQSFIQESSILKKSIEEQKSSIDGIKFNEQRSEQDLLSVEQKLNNMNLDPYDGTYLWKITNVQEKIVAAQSRTQTSIYSLPFYSSPTGYKMCLRLYLNGDGTAQHTHISLFFVLMRGEYDAILTFPFCFKVIFCLYDQTDQQNHIIESFRPDVRSNCFQRPRSDMNIASGVPKFAPLTIFQQANNPYVLNDIMFIKVIIDFNNTPQTILPYMFSLSSGLTTQIKQTMIQHEIEKKQQEQEVSNSSTINIETDKSITID
;
A
#
# COMPACT_ATOMS: atom_id res chain seq x y z
N MET A 1 -0.39 4.82 -25.00
CA MET A 1 0.90 4.42 -25.63
C MET A 1 1.16 2.96 -25.34
N VAL A 2 1.58 2.20 -26.35
CA VAL A 2 1.78 0.73 -26.26
C VAL A 2 3.09 0.32 -25.56
N GLY A 3 4.15 1.13 -25.64
CA GLY A 3 5.46 0.91 -25.02
C GLY A 3 6.19 2.24 -24.74
N TYR A 4 7.44 2.19 -24.27
CA TYR A 4 8.31 3.36 -24.24
C TYR A 4 9.14 3.41 -25.54
N ASN A 5 9.02 4.53 -26.27
CA ASN A 5 9.80 4.77 -27.48
C ASN A 5 11.13 5.45 -27.10
N SER A 6 12.25 4.81 -27.41
CA SER A 6 13.59 5.39 -27.28
C SER A 6 14.22 5.55 -28.66
N ARG A 7 14.96 6.64 -28.88
CA ARG A 7 15.63 6.92 -30.16
C ARG A 7 16.63 5.83 -30.57
N ASN A 8 17.20 5.12 -29.60
CA ASN A 8 18.23 4.11 -29.84
C ASN A 8 17.95 2.88 -28.98
N LEU A 9 17.53 1.79 -29.63
CA LEU A 9 17.30 0.50 -28.99
C LEU A 9 18.55 -0.40 -29.02
N ASP A 10 19.59 -0.07 -29.78
CA ASP A 10 20.79 -0.92 -29.99
C ASP A 10 21.62 -1.09 -28.71
N GLY A 11 21.44 -0.21 -27.72
CA GLY A 11 22.06 -0.31 -26.39
C GLY A 11 21.21 -1.00 -25.32
N ILE A 12 19.99 -1.41 -25.66
CA ILE A 12 19.03 -2.01 -24.72
C ILE A 12 18.99 -3.52 -24.96
N GLN A 13 19.14 -4.30 -23.88
CA GLN A 13 19.08 -5.75 -23.98
C GLN A 13 17.72 -6.19 -24.55
N PRO A 14 17.68 -7.13 -25.51
CA PRO A 14 16.43 -7.61 -26.12
C PRO A 14 15.39 -8.09 -25.10
N SER A 15 15.84 -8.56 -23.93
CA SER A 15 14.99 -8.96 -22.81
C SER A 15 14.07 -7.86 -22.27
N TYR A 16 14.35 -6.58 -22.55
CA TYR A 16 13.53 -5.44 -22.15
C TYR A 16 12.62 -4.90 -23.26
N ILE A 17 12.56 -5.58 -24.41
CA ILE A 17 11.76 -5.20 -25.56
C ILE A 17 10.54 -6.12 -25.64
N CYS A 18 9.36 -5.54 -25.84
CA CYS A 18 8.15 -6.29 -26.05
C CYS A 18 8.07 -6.82 -27.48
N ASN A 19 7.98 -8.13 -27.66
CA ASN A 19 7.88 -8.74 -29.00
C ASN A 19 6.57 -8.41 -29.74
N SER A 20 5.57 -7.83 -29.07
CA SER A 20 4.32 -7.41 -29.71
C SER A 20 4.39 -6.01 -30.32
N CYS A 21 4.97 -5.03 -29.62
CA CYS A 21 5.05 -3.65 -30.13
C CYS A 21 6.48 -3.22 -30.53
N LEU A 22 7.48 -4.07 -30.28
CA LEU A 22 8.90 -3.83 -30.54
C LEU A 22 9.46 -2.58 -29.86
N LEU A 23 8.82 -2.17 -28.76
CA LEU A 23 9.24 -1.06 -27.91
C LEU A 23 9.66 -1.58 -26.53
N ILE A 24 10.33 -0.73 -25.75
CA ILE A 24 10.64 -1.04 -24.35
C ILE A 24 9.33 -1.26 -23.60
N PHE A 25 9.26 -2.30 -22.77
CA PHE A 25 8.04 -2.65 -22.03
C PHE A 25 7.45 -1.47 -21.27
N ARG A 26 6.15 -1.25 -21.45
CA ARG A 26 5.35 -0.37 -20.60
C ARG A 26 4.28 -1.21 -19.94
N ASP A 27 4.21 -1.12 -18.62
CA ASP A 27 3.31 -1.93 -17.80
C ASP A 27 3.40 -3.44 -18.15
N PRO A 28 4.56 -4.10 -17.95
CA PRO A 28 4.75 -5.48 -18.38
C PRO A 28 3.78 -6.44 -17.68
N VAL A 29 3.15 -7.31 -18.46
CA VAL A 29 2.38 -8.45 -17.99
C VAL A 29 3.07 -9.74 -18.43
N GLN A 30 3.15 -10.70 -17.51
CA GLN A 30 3.68 -12.03 -17.75
C GLN A 30 2.53 -13.00 -18.04
N LEU A 31 2.69 -13.80 -19.09
CA LEU A 31 1.75 -14.85 -19.44
C LEU A 31 2.10 -16.08 -18.61
N ILE A 32 1.21 -16.52 -17.72
CA ILE A 32 1.52 -17.61 -16.77
C ILE A 32 1.84 -18.93 -17.48
N ASP A 33 1.14 -19.22 -18.58
CA ASP A 33 1.28 -20.50 -19.28
C ASP A 33 2.65 -20.68 -19.95
N CYS A 34 3.25 -19.60 -20.48
CA CYS A 34 4.53 -19.65 -21.22
C CYS A 34 5.69 -18.90 -20.56
N GLY A 35 5.43 -18.08 -19.55
CA GLY A 35 6.42 -17.27 -18.83
C GLY A 35 6.91 -16.01 -19.55
N HIS A 36 6.55 -15.81 -20.82
CA HIS A 36 6.95 -14.63 -21.62
C HIS A 36 6.16 -13.36 -21.26
N ARG A 37 6.69 -12.20 -21.65
CA ARG A 37 6.14 -10.89 -21.28
C ARG A 37 5.62 -10.11 -22.49
N MET A 38 4.59 -9.30 -22.27
CA MET A 38 4.11 -8.29 -23.20
C MET A 38 3.69 -7.02 -22.47
N CYS A 39 3.53 -5.89 -23.16
CA CYS A 39 2.92 -4.71 -22.56
C CYS A 39 1.44 -4.98 -22.27
N GLN A 40 0.93 -4.45 -21.16
CA GLN A 40 -0.48 -4.59 -20.80
C GLN A 40 -1.42 -4.05 -21.89
N SER A 41 -1.04 -2.96 -22.55
CA SER A 41 -1.75 -2.38 -23.70
C SER A 41 -1.78 -3.33 -24.89
N CYS A 42 -0.66 -3.98 -25.24
CA CYS A 42 -0.62 -4.97 -26.32
C CYS A 42 -1.52 -6.19 -26.03
N ALA A 43 -1.59 -6.61 -24.77
CA ALA A 43 -2.50 -7.68 -24.34
C ALA A 43 -3.99 -7.27 -24.46
N ASN A 44 -4.29 -5.99 -24.26
CA ASN A 44 -5.65 -5.43 -24.36
C ASN A 44 -6.09 -5.20 -25.81
N GLU A 45 -5.16 -4.92 -26.73
CA GLU A 45 -5.45 -4.71 -28.15
C GLU A 45 -5.87 -5.99 -28.89
N GLN A 46 -5.50 -7.18 -28.37
CA GLN A 46 -5.92 -8.45 -28.96
C GLN A 46 -7.45 -8.65 -28.80
N SER A 47 -8.14 -9.00 -29.87
CA SER A 47 -9.59 -9.20 -29.85
C SER A 47 -9.97 -10.60 -29.31
N GLY A 48 -11.00 -10.69 -28.46
CA GLY A 48 -11.47 -11.95 -27.87
C GLY A 48 -10.75 -12.35 -26.58
N ASN A 49 -11.23 -13.40 -25.89
CA ASN A 49 -10.77 -13.75 -24.51
C ASN A 49 -9.40 -14.45 -24.44
N LEU A 50 -8.89 -14.92 -25.57
CA LEU A 50 -7.57 -15.56 -25.66
C LEU A 50 -6.53 -14.54 -26.11
N ILE A 51 -5.39 -14.57 -25.43
CA ILE A 51 -4.21 -13.79 -25.76
C ILE A 51 -3.16 -14.73 -26.32
N THR A 52 -2.66 -14.42 -27.50
CA THR A 52 -1.59 -15.16 -28.15
C THR A 52 -0.25 -14.52 -27.81
N CYS A 53 0.69 -15.33 -27.32
CA CYS A 53 2.05 -14.91 -27.04
C CYS A 53 2.80 -14.60 -28.34
N ALA A 54 3.32 -13.38 -28.47
CA ALA A 54 4.09 -12.96 -29.66
C ALA A 54 5.51 -13.58 -29.75
N GLU A 55 5.93 -14.35 -28.74
CA GLU A 55 7.27 -14.95 -28.69
C GLU A 55 7.25 -16.47 -28.95
N CYS A 56 6.23 -17.18 -28.50
CA CYS A 56 6.13 -18.65 -28.62
C CYS A 56 4.80 -19.15 -29.21
N ASP A 57 3.92 -18.24 -29.64
CA ASP A 57 2.59 -18.52 -30.19
C ASP A 57 1.62 -19.30 -29.27
N GLU A 58 2.01 -19.56 -28.01
CA GLU A 58 1.10 -20.14 -27.02
C GLU A 58 -0.05 -19.20 -26.68
N LYS A 59 -1.24 -19.78 -26.54
CA LYS A 59 -2.47 -19.05 -26.21
C LYS A 59 -2.77 -19.18 -24.73
N THR A 60 -2.93 -18.04 -24.07
CA THR A 60 -3.35 -17.94 -22.67
C THR A 60 -4.69 -17.22 -22.56
N THR A 61 -5.38 -17.37 -21.44
CA THR A 61 -6.59 -16.60 -21.15
C THR A 61 -6.24 -15.28 -20.47
N ARG A 62 -7.11 -14.26 -20.59
CA ARG A 62 -6.91 -12.96 -19.94
C ARG A 62 -6.70 -13.04 -18.42
N GLU A 63 -7.36 -13.99 -17.77
CA GLU A 63 -7.29 -14.23 -16.33
C GLU A 63 -5.90 -14.74 -15.88
N LYS A 64 -5.13 -15.31 -16.82
CA LYS A 64 -3.79 -15.83 -16.59
C LYS A 64 -2.68 -14.84 -16.95
N LEU A 65 -3.01 -13.54 -16.95
CA LEU A 65 -2.03 -12.47 -17.04
C LEU A 65 -1.63 -12.00 -15.64
N LEU A 66 -0.33 -12.08 -15.34
CA LEU A 66 0.22 -11.56 -14.11
C LEU A 66 0.87 -10.20 -14.35
N ILE A 67 0.50 -9.17 -13.59
CA ILE A 67 1.21 -7.88 -13.65
C ILE A 67 2.60 -8.07 -13.05
N ASP A 68 3.64 -7.96 -13.86
CA ASP A 68 5.01 -8.23 -13.44
C ASP A 68 5.65 -6.97 -12.84
N ARG A 69 5.31 -6.73 -11.56
CA ARG A 69 5.85 -5.58 -10.80
C ARG A 69 7.35 -5.71 -10.55
N GLY A 70 7.87 -6.93 -10.39
CA GLY A 70 9.29 -7.18 -10.19
C GLY A 70 10.08 -6.72 -11.42
N PHE A 71 9.71 -7.23 -12.59
CA PHE A 71 10.36 -6.85 -13.84
C PHE A 71 10.18 -5.36 -14.18
N ARG A 72 9.02 -4.77 -13.87
CA ARG A 72 8.81 -3.32 -13.97
C ARG A 72 9.77 -2.52 -13.10
N ASN A 73 10.09 -2.98 -11.89
CA ASN A 73 11.02 -2.31 -11.01
C ASN A 73 12.46 -2.45 -11.52
N ASP A 74 12.83 -3.63 -12.04
CA ASP A 74 14.15 -3.88 -12.59
C ASP A 74 14.46 -2.97 -13.80
N MET A 75 13.48 -2.72 -14.65
CA MET A 75 13.66 -1.85 -15.82
C MET A 75 13.79 -0.35 -15.50
N GLN A 76 13.52 0.10 -14.27
CA GLN A 76 13.51 1.54 -13.93
C GLN A 76 14.87 2.22 -14.10
N THR A 77 15.95 1.44 -14.00
CA THR A 77 17.33 1.92 -14.13
C THR A 77 17.84 1.90 -15.57
N LEU A 78 17.04 1.43 -16.53
CA LEU A 78 17.44 1.34 -17.93
C LEU A 78 17.80 2.72 -18.49
N PRO A 79 18.97 2.88 -19.14
CA PRO A 79 19.31 4.10 -19.84
C PRO A 79 18.44 4.27 -21.08
N ILE A 80 17.83 5.45 -21.22
CA ILE A 80 16.93 5.81 -22.30
C ILE A 80 17.35 7.14 -22.92
N VAL A 81 17.37 7.15 -24.25
CA VAL A 81 17.47 8.36 -25.06
C VAL A 81 16.07 8.74 -25.54
N CYS A 82 15.67 9.99 -25.28
CA CYS A 82 14.37 10.48 -25.74
C CYS A 82 14.28 10.41 -27.26
N SER A 83 13.16 9.90 -27.79
CA SER A 83 12.91 9.88 -29.24
C SER A 83 12.67 11.28 -29.81
N LEU A 84 12.15 12.20 -28.99
CA LEU A 84 11.66 13.53 -29.41
C LEU A 84 12.68 14.65 -29.22
N CYS A 85 13.69 14.51 -28.37
CA CYS A 85 14.75 15.51 -28.17
C CYS A 85 16.10 14.87 -27.83
N SER A 86 17.13 15.66 -27.57
CA SER A 86 18.49 15.16 -27.26
C SER A 86 18.69 14.70 -25.81
N TRP A 87 17.60 14.58 -25.02
CA TRP A 87 17.69 14.18 -23.62
C TRP A 87 18.06 12.70 -23.46
N THR A 88 18.89 12.43 -22.45
CA THR A 88 19.31 11.09 -22.03
C THR A 88 19.16 10.96 -20.53
N GLY A 89 18.63 9.84 -20.05
CA GLY A 89 18.45 9.57 -18.62
C GLY A 89 18.04 8.13 -18.37
N ILE A 90 17.43 7.86 -17.22
CA ILE A 90 16.91 6.52 -16.88
C ILE A 90 15.39 6.45 -17.04
N LEU A 91 14.85 5.24 -17.25
CA LEU A 91 13.42 5.01 -17.48
C LEU A 91 12.52 5.60 -16.37
N ASN A 92 12.95 5.53 -15.11
CA ASN A 92 12.20 6.05 -13.95
C ASN A 92 11.80 7.52 -14.10
N ILE A 93 12.70 8.35 -14.63
CA ILE A 93 12.45 9.79 -14.81
C ILE A 93 11.97 10.13 -16.23
N TYR A 94 11.92 9.13 -17.13
CA TYR A 94 11.60 9.35 -18.53
C TYR A 94 10.16 9.86 -18.72
N GLN A 95 9.19 9.31 -18.00
CA GLN A 95 7.80 9.78 -18.09
C GLN A 95 7.66 11.23 -17.61
N ASN A 96 8.35 11.61 -16.53
CA ASN A 96 8.35 12.99 -16.05
C ASN A 96 9.04 13.93 -17.05
N HIS A 97 10.14 13.50 -17.67
CA HIS A 97 10.75 14.23 -18.77
C HIS A 97 9.77 14.43 -19.94
N LEU A 98 9.05 13.38 -20.35
CA LEU A 98 8.00 13.44 -21.37
C LEU A 98 6.93 14.48 -20.98
N ASP A 99 6.38 14.39 -19.78
CA ASP A 99 5.29 15.25 -19.32
C ASP A 99 5.69 16.73 -19.16
N GLN A 100 6.95 17.01 -18.80
CA GLN A 100 7.44 18.37 -18.56
C GLN A 100 8.01 19.06 -19.80
N ASN A 101 8.66 18.30 -20.69
CA ASN A 101 9.44 18.86 -21.79
C ASN A 101 8.79 18.64 -23.16
N HIS A 102 7.79 17.76 -23.24
CA HIS A 102 7.02 17.52 -24.45
C HIS A 102 5.56 17.83 -24.12
N GLN A 103 5.01 18.89 -24.71
CA GLN A 103 3.62 19.27 -24.46
C GLN A 103 2.69 18.16 -24.95
N ASN A 104 1.95 17.55 -24.02
CA ASN A 104 0.84 16.66 -24.35
C ASN A 104 -0.20 17.46 -25.15
N PRO A 105 -0.53 17.04 -26.39
CA PRO A 105 -1.50 17.75 -27.22
C PRO A 105 -2.83 17.89 -26.48
N THR A 106 -3.40 19.09 -26.49
CA THR A 106 -4.64 19.42 -25.76
C THR A 106 -5.72 19.75 -26.78
N CYS A 107 -6.95 19.27 -26.57
CA CYS A 107 -8.08 19.66 -27.40
C CYS A 107 -8.51 21.08 -27.07
N ASP A 108 -8.43 21.98 -28.05
CA ASP A 108 -8.82 23.38 -27.88
C ASP A 108 -10.31 23.56 -27.57
N SER A 109 -11.16 22.61 -27.97
CA SER A 109 -12.61 22.68 -27.78
C SER A 109 -13.09 22.20 -26.40
N CYS A 110 -12.47 21.16 -25.85
CA CYS A 110 -12.91 20.55 -24.58
C CYS A 110 -11.89 20.66 -23.43
N GLY A 111 -10.64 21.03 -23.74
CA GLY A 111 -9.55 21.18 -22.77
C GLY A 111 -8.91 19.86 -22.30
N GLN A 112 -9.30 18.71 -22.86
CA GLN A 112 -8.72 17.41 -22.50
C GLN A 112 -7.31 17.26 -23.09
N LYS A 113 -6.39 16.69 -22.29
CA LYS A 113 -5.00 16.41 -22.67
C LYS A 113 -4.86 14.98 -23.20
N PHE A 114 -4.08 14.81 -24.25
CA PHE A 114 -3.87 13.54 -24.94
C PHE A 114 -2.39 13.19 -25.00
N ASN A 115 -2.09 11.89 -25.02
CA ASN A 115 -0.73 11.37 -24.97
C ASN A 115 -0.05 11.28 -26.35
N SER A 116 -0.81 11.53 -27.43
CA SER A 116 -0.31 11.57 -28.81
C SER A 116 -1.21 12.46 -29.67
N VAL A 117 -0.68 13.00 -30.78
CA VAL A 117 -1.45 13.80 -31.74
C VAL A 117 -2.54 12.95 -32.41
N ASN A 118 -2.25 11.68 -32.72
CA ASN A 118 -3.23 10.77 -33.31
C ASN A 118 -4.42 10.49 -32.37
N ASP A 119 -4.19 10.41 -31.05
CA ASP A 119 -5.28 10.25 -30.08
C ASP A 119 -6.12 11.52 -29.95
N LEU A 120 -5.49 12.70 -30.06
CA LEU A 120 -6.20 13.98 -30.13
C LEU A 120 -7.02 14.07 -31.43
N ASP A 121 -6.47 13.71 -32.58
CA ASP A 121 -7.15 13.76 -33.87
C ASP A 121 -8.37 12.83 -33.90
N ARG A 122 -8.22 11.60 -33.39
CA ARG A 122 -9.34 10.66 -33.26
C ARG A 122 -10.43 11.23 -32.35
N HIS A 123 -10.04 11.83 -31.22
CA HIS A 123 -10.99 12.49 -30.33
C HIS A 123 -11.73 13.63 -31.02
N ILE A 124 -11.04 14.57 -31.69
CA ILE A 124 -11.67 15.68 -32.42
C ILE A 124 -12.62 15.16 -33.51
N GLN A 125 -12.21 14.09 -34.20
CA GLN A 125 -12.94 13.55 -35.34
C GLN A 125 -14.18 12.76 -34.93
N TYR A 126 -14.16 12.01 -33.83
CA TYR A 126 -15.22 11.06 -33.48
C TYR A 126 -15.88 11.31 -32.13
N ASP A 127 -15.13 11.79 -31.12
CA ASP A 127 -15.55 11.73 -29.72
C ASP A 127 -15.84 13.11 -29.09
N CYS A 128 -15.32 14.21 -29.65
CA CYS A 128 -15.41 15.53 -29.03
C CYS A 128 -16.80 16.17 -29.21
N GLU A 129 -17.61 16.15 -28.15
CA GLU A 129 -18.95 16.75 -28.13
C GLU A 129 -18.95 18.29 -28.26
N LYS A 130 -17.84 18.93 -27.86
CA LYS A 130 -17.69 20.39 -27.83
C LYS A 130 -17.00 20.97 -29.07
N THR A 131 -16.58 20.13 -30.02
CA THR A 131 -16.05 20.58 -31.30
C THR A 131 -17.21 20.98 -32.23
N THR A 132 -17.00 22.06 -33.00
CA THR A 132 -17.92 22.46 -34.07
C THR A 132 -17.68 21.62 -35.33
N VAL A 133 -18.76 21.09 -35.89
CA VAL A 133 -18.73 20.25 -37.10
C VAL A 133 -19.64 20.84 -38.18
N ASP A 134 -19.31 20.56 -39.44
CA ASP A 134 -20.17 20.86 -40.57
C ASP A 134 -21.45 20.00 -40.50
N CYS A 135 -22.61 20.60 -40.78
CA CYS A 135 -23.82 19.85 -40.98
C CYS A 135 -23.68 18.92 -42.22
N PRO A 136 -24.02 17.63 -42.13
CA PRO A 136 -23.94 16.72 -43.29
C PRO A 136 -24.80 17.12 -44.50
N LEU A 137 -25.79 18.01 -44.32
CA LEU A 137 -26.58 18.61 -45.41
C LEU A 137 -25.91 19.85 -46.05
N LYS A 138 -24.64 20.13 -45.74
CA LYS A 138 -23.88 21.24 -46.32
C LYS A 138 -23.85 21.22 -47.84
N GLN A 139 -23.76 20.04 -48.44
CA GLN A 139 -23.73 19.88 -49.89
C GLN A 139 -25.07 20.22 -50.57
N ILE A 140 -26.17 20.24 -49.80
CA ILE A 140 -27.53 20.48 -50.28
C ILE A 140 -28.02 21.89 -49.90
N GLY A 141 -27.27 22.62 -49.06
CA GLY A 141 -27.49 24.05 -48.82
C GLY A 141 -27.49 24.51 -47.36
N CYS A 142 -27.23 23.64 -46.37
CA CYS A 142 -27.10 24.07 -44.99
C CYS A 142 -25.71 24.67 -44.72
N GLN A 143 -25.63 25.95 -44.32
CA GLN A 143 -24.34 26.64 -44.12
C GLN A 143 -23.95 26.79 -42.64
N GLU A 144 -24.69 26.16 -41.72
CA GLU A 144 -24.44 26.31 -40.28
C GLU A 144 -23.35 25.35 -39.77
N MET A 145 -22.43 25.91 -38.98
CA MET A 145 -21.44 25.18 -38.19
C MET A 145 -22.00 25.02 -36.77
N VAL A 146 -22.11 23.77 -36.31
CA VAL A 146 -22.85 23.46 -35.08
C VAL A 146 -21.97 22.66 -34.13
N LEU A 147 -22.10 22.89 -32.82
CA LEU A 147 -21.47 22.02 -31.83
C LEU A 147 -22.00 20.60 -32.00
N ARG A 148 -21.10 19.61 -31.98
CA ARG A 148 -21.47 18.19 -32.17
C ARG A 148 -22.58 17.74 -31.21
N LEU A 149 -22.55 18.23 -29.96
CA LEU A 149 -23.61 17.97 -28.97
C LEU A 149 -25.01 18.45 -29.40
N HIS A 150 -25.11 19.57 -30.12
CA HIS A 150 -26.38 20.15 -30.58
C HIS A 150 -26.73 19.75 -32.02
N LEU A 151 -25.96 18.84 -32.64
CA LEU A 151 -26.19 18.43 -34.02
C LEU A 151 -27.56 17.77 -34.18
N ALA A 152 -27.97 16.92 -33.23
CA ALA A 152 -29.27 16.25 -33.25
C ALA A 152 -30.45 17.24 -33.18
N GLU A 153 -30.33 18.30 -32.38
CA GLU A 153 -31.36 19.34 -32.28
C GLU A 153 -31.40 20.23 -33.53
N HIS A 154 -30.23 20.61 -34.06
CA HIS A 154 -30.13 21.35 -35.32
C HIS A 154 -30.73 20.59 -36.52
N TYR A 155 -30.61 19.26 -36.54
CA TYR A 155 -31.21 18.41 -37.57
C TYR A 155 -32.74 18.56 -37.68
N ILE A 156 -33.42 18.88 -36.58
CA ILE A 156 -34.88 18.98 -36.48
C ILE A 156 -35.38 20.41 -36.80
N SER A 157 -34.46 21.36 -37.06
CA SER A 157 -34.82 22.75 -37.35
C SER A 157 -35.60 22.91 -38.67
N ASP A 158 -36.50 23.91 -38.69
CA ASP A 158 -37.32 24.30 -39.85
C ASP A 158 -36.46 24.68 -41.09
N GLN A 159 -35.20 25.04 -40.85
CA GLN A 159 -34.22 25.33 -41.89
C GLN A 159 -33.89 24.10 -42.77
N HIS A 160 -33.77 22.91 -42.17
CA HIS A 160 -33.51 21.69 -42.94
C HIS A 160 -34.72 21.22 -43.73
N GLN A 161 -35.94 21.39 -43.21
CA GLN A 161 -37.15 21.09 -43.97
C GLN A 161 -37.23 21.92 -45.25
N LYS A 162 -36.90 23.21 -45.18
CA LYS A 162 -36.84 24.11 -46.35
C LYS A 162 -35.78 23.70 -47.36
N VAL A 163 -34.57 23.36 -46.90
CA VAL A 163 -33.45 22.93 -47.76
C VAL A 163 -33.80 21.62 -48.48
N LEU A 164 -34.37 20.64 -47.78
CA LEU A 164 -34.80 19.37 -48.37
C LEU A 164 -35.93 19.54 -49.39
N VAL A 165 -36.95 20.37 -49.10
CA VAL A 165 -38.05 20.65 -50.02
C VAL A 165 -37.56 21.35 -51.29
N ASN A 166 -36.61 22.28 -51.17
CA ASN A 166 -36.04 22.96 -52.34
C ASN A 166 -35.19 22.03 -53.22
N PHE A 167 -34.46 21.09 -52.62
CA PHE A 167 -33.71 20.06 -53.34
C PHE A 167 -34.62 19.13 -54.15
N VAL A 168 -35.74 18.68 -53.57
CA VAL A 168 -36.74 17.86 -54.25
C VAL A 168 -37.39 18.62 -55.42
N ARG A 169 -37.71 19.91 -55.23
CA ARG A 169 -38.26 20.76 -56.31
C ARG A 169 -37.29 20.97 -57.47
N GLN A 170 -35.99 21.07 -57.20
CA GLN A 170 -34.97 21.13 -58.25
C GLN A 170 -34.92 19.84 -59.07
N MET A 171 -35.15 18.68 -58.44
CA MET A 171 -35.25 17.41 -59.16
C MET A 171 -36.52 17.32 -60.04
N ASP A 172 -37.66 17.81 -59.58
CA ASP A 172 -38.91 17.85 -60.37
C ASP A 172 -38.80 18.77 -61.60
N SER A 173 -38.03 19.86 -61.49
CA SER A 173 -37.73 20.74 -62.62
C SER A 173 -36.92 20.06 -63.74
N ILE A 174 -36.15 19.01 -63.42
CA ILE A 174 -35.34 18.26 -64.39
C ILE A 174 -36.22 17.22 -65.12
N LEU A 175 -37.24 16.68 -64.46
CA LEU A 175 -38.19 15.72 -65.05
C LEU A 175 -39.24 16.39 -65.95
N SER A 176 -39.57 17.66 -65.71
CA SER A 176 -40.62 18.41 -66.41
C SER A 176 -40.21 19.01 -67.77
N MET A 177 -38.93 18.96 -68.16
CA MET A 177 -38.48 19.39 -69.50
C MET A 177 -38.80 18.36 -70.62
N ASN A 178 -39.25 17.15 -70.28
CA ASN A 178 -39.31 16.04 -71.24
C ASN A 178 -40.71 15.68 -71.77
N MET A 179 -41.73 16.53 -71.57
CA MET A 179 -43.11 16.24 -72.01
C MET A 179 -43.79 17.45 -72.68
N ASN A 180 -43.15 18.03 -73.69
CA ASN A 180 -43.82 18.90 -74.66
C ASN A 180 -43.89 18.19 -76.01
N ASN A 181 -44.88 17.31 -76.19
CA ASN A 181 -45.43 16.93 -77.49
C ASN A 181 -46.70 16.08 -77.31
N ASN A 182 -47.86 16.72 -77.31
CA ASN A 182 -48.83 16.54 -78.39
C ASN A 182 -50.15 17.23 -78.03
N SER A 183 -50.58 18.05 -78.97
CA SER A 183 -51.85 18.73 -78.99
C SER A 183 -52.94 17.82 -79.57
N LEU A 184 -54.18 18.10 -79.15
CA LEU A 184 -55.47 17.78 -79.79
C LEU A 184 -56.00 16.34 -79.63
N ILE A 185 -57.08 16.19 -78.85
CA ILE A 185 -58.44 15.94 -79.37
C ILE A 185 -59.43 16.08 -78.22
N ASN A 186 -60.38 17.00 -78.42
CA ASN A 186 -61.44 17.35 -77.48
C ASN A 186 -62.77 17.19 -78.19
N SER A 187 -63.50 16.09 -77.97
CA SER A 187 -64.92 15.99 -78.37
C SER A 187 -65.69 14.79 -77.77
N TYR A 188 -65.51 14.45 -76.49
CA TYR A 188 -66.44 13.53 -75.77
C TYR A 188 -66.47 13.84 -74.26
N GLN A 189 -67.01 15.01 -73.87
CA GLN A 189 -67.04 15.48 -72.47
C GLN A 189 -68.46 15.54 -71.88
N ARG A 190 -69.12 14.40 -71.69
CA ARG A 190 -70.24 14.34 -70.72
C ARG A 190 -70.36 13.07 -69.87
N THR A 191 -69.47 12.10 -70.03
CA THR A 191 -69.33 10.93 -69.13
C THR A 191 -67.95 10.86 -68.45
N HIS A 192 -67.10 11.86 -68.63
CA HIS A 192 -65.67 11.78 -68.30
C HIS A 192 -65.27 12.40 -66.95
N PHE A 193 -66.22 12.84 -66.11
CA PHE A 193 -65.90 13.50 -64.84
C PHE A 193 -65.44 12.55 -63.73
N ASP A 194 -65.55 11.23 -63.89
CA ASP A 194 -65.15 10.28 -62.83
C ASP A 194 -63.87 9.49 -63.13
N VAL A 195 -63.46 9.30 -64.39
CA VAL A 195 -62.36 8.36 -64.70
C VAL A 195 -60.98 8.92 -64.29
N ASN A 196 -60.71 10.20 -64.51
CA ASN A 196 -59.41 10.80 -64.18
C ASN A 196 -59.20 10.97 -62.66
N GLU A 197 -60.26 11.29 -61.91
CA GLU A 197 -60.19 11.38 -60.45
C GLU A 197 -60.11 9.98 -59.82
N LEU A 198 -60.83 8.99 -60.35
CA LEU A 198 -60.68 7.58 -59.96
C LEU A 198 -59.28 7.04 -60.29
N GLU A 199 -58.68 7.44 -61.41
CA GLU A 199 -57.32 7.04 -61.77
C GLU A 199 -56.27 7.67 -60.85
N LYS A 200 -56.45 8.94 -60.47
CA LYS A 200 -55.62 9.58 -59.43
C LYS A 200 -55.77 8.85 -58.10
N ILE A 201 -57.00 8.65 -57.62
CA ILE A 201 -57.29 7.94 -56.38
C ILE A 201 -56.69 6.53 -56.40
N SER A 202 -56.80 5.81 -57.52
CA SER A 202 -56.21 4.48 -57.71
C SER A 202 -54.67 4.51 -57.61
N LYS A 203 -54.02 5.50 -58.23
CA LYS A 203 -52.56 5.70 -58.09
C LYS A 203 -52.17 6.00 -56.64
N THR A 204 -52.93 6.84 -55.93
CA THR A 204 -52.66 7.11 -54.51
C THR A 204 -52.92 5.90 -53.63
N THR A 205 -53.98 5.13 -53.87
CA THR A 205 -54.28 3.92 -53.09
C THR A 205 -53.24 2.84 -53.31
N ASN A 206 -52.77 2.64 -54.54
CA ASN A 206 -51.69 1.70 -54.82
C ASN A 206 -50.37 2.15 -54.17
N SER A 207 -50.04 3.45 -54.22
CA SER A 207 -48.87 3.99 -53.52
C SER A 207 -48.97 3.84 -52.00
N LEU A 208 -50.15 4.07 -51.41
CA LEU A 208 -50.40 3.84 -49.99
C LEU A 208 -50.31 2.36 -49.62
N LEU A 209 -50.78 1.47 -50.49
CA LEU A 209 -50.67 0.02 -50.29
C LEU A 209 -49.20 -0.44 -50.31
N ASP A 210 -48.39 0.12 -51.21
CA ASP A 210 -46.95 -0.18 -51.25
C ASP A 210 -46.24 0.38 -50.02
N ASN A 211 -46.54 1.62 -49.61
CA ASN A 211 -45.97 2.23 -48.41
C ASN A 211 -46.35 1.47 -47.13
N THR A 212 -47.58 0.96 -47.03
CA THR A 212 -48.03 0.16 -45.88
C THR A 212 -47.36 -1.22 -45.83
N LYS A 213 -47.09 -1.84 -46.98
CA LYS A 213 -46.26 -3.05 -47.05
C LYS A 213 -44.83 -2.80 -46.60
N THR A 214 -44.19 -1.75 -47.12
CA THR A 214 -42.81 -1.41 -46.69
C THR A 214 -42.73 -1.12 -45.19
N LEU A 215 -43.75 -0.46 -44.63
CA LEU A 215 -43.80 -0.19 -43.19
C LEU A 215 -43.99 -1.46 -42.36
N ALA A 216 -44.76 -2.43 -42.86
CA ALA A 216 -44.94 -3.73 -42.22
C ALA A 216 -43.63 -4.53 -42.20
N ASP A 217 -42.89 -4.53 -43.31
CA ASP A 217 -41.58 -5.19 -43.43
C ASP A 217 -40.55 -4.55 -42.47
N GLU A 218 -40.57 -3.22 -42.34
CA GLU A 218 -39.69 -2.48 -41.41
C GLU A 218 -40.02 -2.77 -39.94
N LEU A 219 -41.31 -2.87 -39.60
CA LEU A 219 -41.76 -3.27 -38.25
C LEU A 219 -41.30 -4.69 -37.90
N GLU A 220 -41.34 -5.62 -38.86
CA GLU A 220 -40.86 -6.99 -38.65
C GLU A 220 -39.33 -7.01 -38.44
N ARG A 221 -38.59 -6.26 -39.25
CA ARG A 221 -37.13 -6.08 -39.08
C ARG A 221 -36.78 -5.52 -37.70
N LEU A 222 -37.46 -4.45 -37.26
CA LEU A 222 -37.24 -3.84 -35.95
C LEU A 222 -37.60 -4.79 -34.79
N SER A 223 -38.63 -5.63 -34.96
CA SER A 223 -39.00 -6.66 -33.97
C SER A 223 -37.89 -7.70 -33.80
N ILE A 224 -37.27 -8.13 -34.90
CA ILE A 224 -36.13 -9.07 -34.88
C ILE A 224 -34.92 -8.43 -34.18
N GLU A 225 -34.59 -7.19 -34.55
CA GLU A 225 -33.45 -6.46 -33.96
C GLU A 225 -33.65 -6.23 -32.46
N ARG A 226 -34.85 -5.84 -32.03
CA ARG A 226 -35.21 -5.72 -30.61
C ARG A 226 -35.00 -7.03 -29.85
N ASN A 227 -35.41 -8.17 -30.42
CA ASN A 227 -35.24 -9.46 -29.78
C ASN A 227 -33.76 -9.87 -29.69
N GLN A 228 -32.95 -9.53 -30.70
CA GLN A 228 -31.50 -9.74 -30.65
C GLN A 228 -30.85 -8.90 -29.54
N ILE A 229 -31.20 -7.62 -29.44
CA ILE A 229 -30.73 -6.72 -28.37
C ILE A 229 -31.16 -7.22 -26.99
N HIS A 230 -32.40 -7.72 -26.86
CA HIS A 230 -32.87 -8.27 -25.60
C HIS A 230 -32.05 -9.48 -25.14
N ASN A 231 -31.72 -10.39 -26.06
CA ASN A 231 -30.92 -11.57 -25.76
C ASN A 231 -29.48 -11.20 -25.39
N THR A 232 -28.87 -10.24 -26.09
CA THR A 232 -27.52 -9.76 -25.71
C THR A 232 -27.54 -9.06 -24.36
N LEU A 233 -28.55 -8.24 -24.07
CA LEU A 233 -28.71 -7.61 -22.75
C LEU A 233 -28.83 -8.65 -21.63
N GLN A 234 -29.62 -9.72 -21.83
CA GLN A 234 -29.70 -10.81 -20.85
C GLN A 234 -28.34 -11.49 -20.61
N SER A 235 -27.58 -11.76 -21.68
CA SER A 235 -26.24 -12.34 -21.53
C SER A 235 -25.29 -11.44 -20.74
N PHE A 236 -25.33 -10.12 -20.99
CA PHE A 236 -24.54 -9.14 -20.23
C PHE A 236 -24.95 -9.05 -18.76
N ILE A 237 -26.25 -9.13 -18.46
CA ILE A 237 -26.74 -9.13 -17.08
C ILE A 237 -26.22 -10.38 -16.34
N GLN A 238 -26.23 -11.54 -17.00
CA GLN A 238 -25.72 -12.77 -16.42
C GLN A 238 -24.20 -12.69 -16.17
N GLU A 239 -23.43 -12.21 -17.14
CA GLU A 239 -21.99 -11.97 -16.99
C GLU A 239 -21.69 -11.00 -15.84
N SER A 240 -22.41 -9.88 -15.75
CA SER A 240 -22.27 -8.90 -14.68
C SER A 240 -22.54 -9.52 -13.30
N SER A 241 -23.53 -10.42 -13.20
CA SER A 241 -23.83 -11.12 -11.94
C SER A 241 -22.70 -12.07 -11.50
N ILE A 242 -22.05 -12.74 -12.46
CA ILE A 242 -20.90 -13.62 -12.21
C ILE A 242 -19.69 -12.78 -11.79
N LEU A 243 -19.44 -11.68 -12.50
CA LEU A 243 -18.34 -10.76 -12.19
C LEU A 243 -18.47 -10.19 -10.77
N LYS A 244 -19.70 -9.80 -10.36
CA LYS A 244 -19.96 -9.32 -9.00
C LYS A 244 -19.60 -10.35 -7.92
N LYS A 245 -19.99 -11.61 -8.11
CA LYS A 245 -19.64 -12.69 -7.17
C LYS A 245 -18.13 -12.91 -7.10
N SER A 246 -17.45 -12.92 -8.24
CA SER A 246 -15.99 -13.04 -8.29
C SER A 246 -15.28 -11.89 -7.56
N ILE A 247 -15.78 -10.65 -7.71
CA ILE A 247 -15.25 -9.48 -6.98
C ILE A 247 -15.43 -9.64 -5.47
N GLU A 248 -16.58 -10.15 -5.00
CA GLU A 248 -16.82 -10.40 -3.57
C GLU A 248 -15.86 -11.45 -2.99
N GLU A 249 -15.62 -12.54 -3.71
CA GLU A 249 -14.66 -13.59 -3.33
C GLU A 249 -13.22 -13.08 -3.31
N GLN A 250 -12.83 -12.30 -4.33
CA GLN A 250 -11.51 -11.64 -4.38
C GLN A 250 -11.34 -10.64 -3.22
N LYS A 251 -12.39 -9.89 -2.88
CA LYS A 251 -12.37 -8.95 -1.75
C LYS A 251 -12.15 -9.68 -0.42
N SER A 252 -12.85 -10.79 -0.20
CA SER A 252 -12.65 -11.62 1.00
C SER A 252 -11.23 -12.20 1.07
N SER A 253 -10.64 -12.59 -0.07
CA SER A 253 -9.26 -13.07 -0.13
C SER A 253 -8.24 -11.95 0.17
N ILE A 254 -8.47 -10.74 -0.36
CA ILE A 254 -7.63 -9.56 -0.07
C ILE A 254 -7.67 -9.21 1.42
N ASP A 255 -8.84 -9.27 2.06
CA ASP A 255 -8.96 -9.00 3.49
C ASP A 255 -8.17 -10.03 4.32
N GLY A 256 -8.16 -11.30 3.89
CA GLY A 256 -7.31 -12.34 4.49
C GLY A 256 -5.81 -12.08 4.30
N ILE A 257 -5.39 -11.64 3.10
CA ILE A 257 -3.99 -11.29 2.83
C ILE A 257 -3.55 -10.08 3.67
N LYS A 258 -4.38 -9.04 3.78
CA LYS A 258 -4.09 -7.86 4.63
C LYS A 258 -3.94 -8.22 6.10
N PHE A 259 -4.77 -9.14 6.61
CA PHE A 259 -4.64 -9.63 7.98
C PHE A 259 -3.31 -10.39 8.18
N ASN A 260 -2.92 -11.20 7.20
CA ASN A 260 -1.65 -11.92 7.24
C ASN A 260 -0.43 -10.98 7.09
N GLU A 261 -0.54 -9.94 6.27
CA GLU A 261 0.48 -8.88 6.13
C GLU A 261 0.69 -8.15 7.45
N GLN A 262 -0.39 -7.68 8.09
CA GLN A 262 -0.31 -7.03 9.41
C GLN A 262 0.32 -7.94 10.48
N ARG A 263 -0.01 -9.24 10.43
CA ARG A 263 0.60 -10.22 11.34
C ARG A 263 2.09 -10.44 11.02
N SER A 264 2.45 -10.53 9.75
CA SER A 264 3.85 -10.68 9.32
C SER A 264 4.69 -9.45 9.66
N GLU A 265 4.13 -8.24 9.59
CA GLU A 265 4.79 -7.01 10.03
C GLU A 265 5.04 -7.02 11.54
N GLN A 266 4.06 -7.47 12.35
CA GLN A 266 4.26 -7.64 13.79
C GLN A 266 5.32 -8.69 14.11
N ASP A 267 5.34 -9.81 13.38
CA ASP A 267 6.34 -10.86 13.54
C ASP A 267 7.73 -10.38 13.11
N LEU A 268 7.85 -9.61 12.02
CA LEU A 268 9.10 -9.00 11.57
C LEU A 268 9.63 -8.01 12.60
N LEU A 269 8.79 -7.13 13.14
CA LEU A 269 9.16 -6.23 14.24
C LEU A 269 9.62 -7.03 15.46
N SER A 270 8.95 -8.13 15.80
CA SER A 270 9.39 -9.02 16.90
C SER A 270 10.76 -9.66 16.62
N VAL A 271 11.01 -10.09 15.39
CA VAL A 271 12.27 -10.70 14.97
C VAL A 271 13.39 -9.66 14.95
N GLU A 272 13.16 -8.46 14.39
CA GLU A 272 14.13 -7.36 14.42
C GLU A 272 14.47 -6.96 15.86
N GLN A 273 13.49 -6.91 16.75
CA GLN A 273 13.71 -6.69 18.18
C GLN A 273 14.54 -7.80 18.82
N LYS A 274 14.27 -9.07 18.50
CA LYS A 274 15.08 -10.21 18.96
C LYS A 274 16.51 -10.17 18.42
N LEU A 275 16.69 -9.75 17.16
CA LEU A 275 17.99 -9.70 16.48
C LEU A 275 18.85 -8.54 17.00
N ASN A 276 18.23 -7.40 17.29
CA ASN A 276 18.87 -6.28 17.98
C ASN A 276 19.25 -6.64 19.43
N ASN A 277 18.41 -7.42 20.12
CA ASN A 277 18.69 -7.90 21.48
C ASN A 277 19.78 -8.99 21.54
N MET A 278 20.12 -9.63 20.42
CA MET A 278 21.11 -10.72 20.38
C MET A 278 22.56 -10.22 20.44
N ASN A 279 22.81 -8.91 20.27
CA ASN A 279 24.17 -8.40 20.05
C ASN A 279 24.71 -7.43 21.11
N LEU A 280 23.98 -7.01 22.15
CA LEU A 280 24.47 -5.88 22.98
C LEU A 280 24.27 -5.89 24.49
N ASP A 281 23.43 -6.73 25.11
CA ASP A 281 23.21 -6.60 26.56
C ASP A 281 23.90 -7.71 27.37
N PRO A 282 24.79 -7.36 28.33
CA PRO A 282 25.20 -8.30 29.36
C PRO A 282 23.93 -8.76 30.10
N TYR A 283 23.71 -10.07 30.18
CA TYR A 283 22.59 -10.66 30.93
C TYR A 283 22.84 -10.58 32.45
N ASP A 284 23.05 -9.38 32.98
CA ASP A 284 23.32 -9.09 34.39
C ASP A 284 22.15 -8.37 35.08
N GLY A 285 21.00 -8.26 34.39
CA GLY A 285 19.81 -7.50 34.80
C GLY A 285 19.98 -5.99 34.73
N THR A 286 20.94 -5.52 33.96
CA THR A 286 21.04 -4.13 33.50
C THR A 286 20.47 -4.00 32.10
N TYR A 287 19.76 -2.91 31.83
CA TYR A 287 19.28 -2.59 30.48
C TYR A 287 19.36 -1.08 30.22
N LEU A 288 19.90 -0.70 29.06
CA LEU A 288 19.99 0.69 28.60
C LEU A 288 19.00 0.93 27.46
N TRP A 289 17.98 1.72 27.74
CA TRP A 289 16.99 2.13 26.77
C TRP A 289 17.38 3.45 26.09
N LYS A 290 17.74 3.36 24.81
CA LYS A 290 17.87 4.52 23.91
C LYS A 290 16.52 4.86 23.30
N ILE A 291 16.02 6.06 23.56
CA ILE A 291 14.75 6.57 23.04
C ILE A 291 15.06 7.66 22.02
N THR A 292 14.77 7.43 20.74
CA THR A 292 14.88 8.42 19.66
C THR A 292 13.54 9.13 19.42
N ASN A 293 13.55 10.23 18.66
CA ASN A 293 12.33 10.94 18.25
C ASN A 293 11.49 11.38 19.46
N VAL A 294 12.16 11.88 20.50
CA VAL A 294 11.55 12.23 21.78
C VAL A 294 10.51 13.34 21.61
N GLN A 295 10.78 14.35 20.79
CA GLN A 295 9.85 15.46 20.55
C GLN A 295 8.54 14.96 19.94
N GLU A 296 8.60 14.10 18.92
CA GLU A 296 7.41 13.50 18.31
C GLU A 296 6.60 12.71 19.34
N LYS A 297 7.28 11.91 20.18
CA LYS A 297 6.64 11.10 21.22
C LYS A 297 6.03 11.95 22.35
N ILE A 298 6.62 13.11 22.67
CA ILE A 298 6.05 14.08 23.60
C ILE A 298 4.75 14.65 23.02
N VAL A 299 4.76 15.09 21.76
CA VAL A 299 3.57 15.62 21.08
C VAL A 299 2.47 14.55 20.98
N ALA A 300 2.84 13.30 20.70
CA ALA A 300 1.90 12.18 20.69
C ALA A 300 1.27 11.92 22.07
N ALA A 301 2.07 12.01 23.15
CA ALA A 301 1.58 11.87 24.52
C ALA A 301 0.68 13.03 24.97
N GLN A 302 0.96 14.26 24.52
CA GLN A 302 0.14 15.45 24.80
C GLN A 302 -1.19 15.41 24.04
N SER A 303 -1.16 15.01 22.77
CA SER A 303 -2.35 14.83 21.92
C SER A 303 -3.18 13.58 22.26
N ARG A 304 -2.70 12.74 23.18
CA ARG A 304 -3.30 11.46 23.58
C ARG A 304 -3.44 10.44 22.45
N THR A 305 -2.75 10.63 21.35
CA THR A 305 -2.65 9.64 20.26
C THR A 305 -1.89 8.40 20.72
N GLN A 306 -0.82 8.60 21.49
CA GLN A 306 -0.09 7.52 22.17
C GLN A 306 0.35 7.98 23.57
N THR A 307 -0.31 7.47 24.62
CA THR A 307 -0.11 7.95 25.99
C THR A 307 1.13 7.37 26.68
N SER A 308 1.62 6.22 26.24
CA SER A 308 2.79 5.56 26.79
C SER A 308 3.55 4.77 25.74
N ILE A 309 4.86 4.60 25.96
CA ILE A 309 5.74 3.76 25.13
C ILE A 309 6.36 2.65 25.98
N TYR A 310 6.71 1.53 25.34
CA TYR A 310 7.38 0.40 25.98
C TYR A 310 8.81 0.27 25.49
N SER A 311 9.71 -0.17 26.38
CA SER A 311 11.05 -0.60 25.97
C SER A 311 11.01 -1.99 25.34
N LEU A 312 12.14 -2.39 24.76
CA LEU A 312 12.34 -3.79 24.42
C LEU A 312 12.37 -4.65 25.69
N PRO A 313 11.98 -5.94 25.59
CA PRO A 313 12.17 -6.88 26.68
C PRO A 313 13.67 -7.09 26.94
N PHE A 314 14.03 -7.13 28.22
CA PHE A 314 15.35 -7.50 28.72
C PHE A 314 15.22 -8.57 29.80
N TYR A 315 16.35 -9.21 30.13
CA TYR A 315 16.36 -10.40 30.97
C TYR A 315 17.34 -10.26 32.14
N SER A 316 17.02 -10.89 33.27
CA SER A 316 17.94 -10.95 34.41
C SER A 316 19.14 -11.87 34.17
N SER A 317 18.95 -12.90 33.36
CA SER A 317 19.95 -13.88 32.91
C SER A 317 19.41 -14.57 31.63
N PRO A 318 20.19 -15.37 30.89
CA PRO A 318 19.68 -16.08 29.71
C PRO A 318 18.46 -16.97 29.97
N THR A 319 18.32 -17.47 31.21
CA THR A 319 17.19 -18.28 31.68
C THR A 319 16.40 -17.58 32.80
N GLY A 320 16.49 -16.25 32.85
CA GLY A 320 16.01 -15.42 33.95
C GLY A 320 14.62 -14.81 33.73
N TYR A 321 14.25 -13.87 34.61
CA TYR A 321 13.01 -13.11 34.48
C TYR A 321 13.02 -12.29 33.20
N LYS A 322 11.88 -12.26 32.49
CA LYS A 322 11.65 -11.39 31.34
C LYS A 322 10.96 -10.10 31.81
N MET A 323 11.48 -8.96 31.43
CA MET A 323 11.06 -7.65 31.97
C MET A 323 11.06 -6.60 30.86
N CYS A 324 10.26 -5.55 31.00
CA CYS A 324 10.38 -4.35 30.18
C CYS A 324 10.02 -3.09 30.99
N LEU A 325 10.23 -1.93 30.38
CA LEU A 325 9.87 -0.63 30.94
C LEU A 325 8.67 -0.05 30.20
N ARG A 326 7.87 0.75 30.91
CA ARG A 326 6.78 1.55 30.37
C ARG A 326 6.95 3.01 30.78
N LEU A 327 7.02 3.89 29.80
CA LEU A 327 7.26 5.32 30.00
C LEU A 327 6.06 6.15 29.55
N TYR A 328 5.67 7.11 30.38
CA TYR A 328 4.65 8.12 30.09
C TYR A 328 5.31 9.50 30.05
N LEU A 329 5.56 9.99 28.84
CA LEU A 329 6.21 11.27 28.61
C LEU A 329 5.37 12.48 29.03
N ASN A 330 4.07 12.30 29.24
CA ASN A 330 3.15 13.34 29.75
C ASN A 330 2.51 12.95 31.10
N GLY A 331 3.13 11.99 31.81
CA GLY A 331 2.71 11.51 33.12
C GLY A 331 1.49 10.58 33.12
N ASP A 332 1.34 9.84 34.22
CA ASP A 332 0.24 8.90 34.46
C ASP A 332 -0.41 9.15 35.83
N GLY A 333 -1.72 8.89 35.92
CA GLY A 333 -2.49 9.03 37.16
C GLY A 333 -2.37 10.42 37.82
N THR A 334 -1.96 10.46 39.09
CA THR A 334 -1.83 11.71 39.87
C THR A 334 -0.66 12.59 39.44
N ALA A 335 0.21 12.10 38.56
CA ALA A 335 1.37 12.81 38.04
C ALA A 335 1.15 13.34 36.60
N GLN A 336 -0.03 13.09 36.02
CA GLN A 336 -0.36 13.52 34.66
C GLN A 336 -0.15 15.02 34.47
N HIS A 337 0.48 15.41 33.35
CA HIS A 337 0.81 16.79 32.98
C HIS A 337 1.80 17.51 33.91
N THR A 338 2.34 16.84 34.94
CA THR A 338 3.31 17.46 35.86
C THR A 338 4.68 16.80 35.83
N HIS A 339 4.72 15.48 35.69
CA HIS A 339 5.96 14.69 35.67
C HIS A 339 5.94 13.67 34.53
N ILE A 340 7.11 13.24 34.10
CA ILE A 340 7.29 11.97 33.41
C ILE A 340 7.11 10.84 34.42
N SER A 341 6.38 9.79 34.04
CA SER A 341 6.18 8.60 34.86
C SER A 341 6.87 7.40 34.23
N LEU A 342 7.63 6.65 35.03
CA LEU A 342 8.39 5.48 34.58
C LEU A 342 8.03 4.26 35.41
N PHE A 343 7.67 3.18 34.72
CA PHE A 343 7.22 1.93 35.34
C PHE A 343 8.02 0.73 34.84
N PHE A 344 8.19 -0.22 35.74
CA PHE A 344 8.69 -1.56 35.47
C PHE A 344 7.53 -2.50 35.19
N VAL A 345 7.73 -3.43 34.26
CA VAL A 345 6.76 -4.43 33.87
C VAL A 345 7.43 -5.80 33.91
N LEU A 346 6.88 -6.69 34.73
CA LEU A 346 7.22 -8.10 34.72
C LEU A 346 6.44 -8.80 33.61
N MET A 347 7.14 -9.52 32.74
CA MET A 347 6.56 -10.20 31.57
C MET A 347 6.61 -11.71 31.74
N ARG A 348 5.71 -12.42 31.05
CA ARG A 348 5.75 -13.89 31.00
C ARG A 348 7.00 -14.36 30.26
N GLY A 349 7.86 -15.08 30.96
CA GLY A 349 9.07 -15.70 30.45
C GLY A 349 8.91 -17.18 30.13
N GLU A 350 9.77 -17.70 29.26
CA GLU A 350 9.82 -19.13 28.92
C GLU A 350 10.24 -19.98 30.12
N TYR A 351 11.07 -19.41 31.00
CA TYR A 351 11.65 -20.07 32.17
C TYR A 351 10.90 -19.79 33.47
N ASP A 352 9.72 -19.16 33.44
CA ASP A 352 8.94 -18.81 34.64
C ASP A 352 8.61 -20.02 35.53
N ALA A 353 8.66 -21.24 35.00
CA ALA A 353 8.44 -22.47 35.78
C ALA A 353 9.55 -22.79 36.78
N ILE A 354 10.78 -22.30 36.53
CA ILE A 354 11.97 -22.57 37.37
C ILE A 354 12.40 -21.34 38.18
N LEU A 355 11.69 -20.23 38.06
CA LEU A 355 11.99 -18.97 38.75
C LEU A 355 11.15 -18.81 40.03
N THR A 356 11.69 -18.07 40.99
CA THR A 356 11.01 -17.79 42.26
C THR A 356 10.03 -16.64 42.10
N PHE A 357 8.80 -16.78 42.59
CA PHE A 357 7.81 -15.70 42.64
C PHE A 357 7.23 -15.59 44.06
N PRO A 358 6.78 -14.39 44.48
CA PRO A 358 6.72 -13.13 43.72
C PRO A 358 8.10 -12.48 43.50
N PHE A 359 8.25 -11.73 42.42
CA PHE A 359 9.46 -10.96 42.11
C PHE A 359 9.72 -9.93 43.23
N CYS A 360 10.89 -10.00 43.86
CA CYS A 360 11.21 -9.24 45.08
C CYS A 360 12.52 -8.43 44.99
N PHE A 361 13.15 -8.38 43.82
CA PHE A 361 14.42 -7.70 43.61
C PHE A 361 14.22 -6.19 43.50
N LYS A 362 15.14 -5.41 44.09
CA LYS A 362 15.08 -3.94 44.05
C LYS A 362 15.31 -3.47 42.60
N VAL A 363 14.45 -2.58 42.12
CA VAL A 363 14.53 -1.99 40.79
C VAL A 363 15.05 -0.56 40.91
N ILE A 364 16.08 -0.24 40.13
CA ILE A 364 16.72 1.08 40.12
C ILE A 364 16.60 1.65 38.70
N PHE A 365 16.06 2.86 38.58
CA PHE A 365 15.99 3.62 37.35
C PHE A 365 17.02 4.75 37.37
N CYS A 366 17.59 5.05 36.21
CA CYS A 366 18.52 6.14 36.00
C CYS A 366 18.19 6.83 34.68
N LEU A 367 17.82 8.12 34.72
CA LEU A 367 17.76 8.98 33.55
C LEU A 367 19.09 9.71 33.40
N TYR A 368 19.75 9.53 32.27
CA TYR A 368 21.06 10.11 32.01
C TYR A 368 20.99 11.60 31.68
N ASP A 369 21.78 12.37 32.42
CA ASP A 369 22.27 13.68 32.00
C ASP A 369 23.37 13.46 30.97
N GLN A 370 23.20 14.05 29.78
CA GLN A 370 24.09 13.91 28.63
C GLN A 370 25.11 15.06 28.53
N THR A 371 25.18 15.92 29.54
CA THR A 371 26.17 16.99 29.67
C THR A 371 27.35 16.56 30.54
N ASP A 372 28.42 17.35 30.55
CA ASP A 372 29.60 17.11 31.38
C ASP A 372 29.31 17.18 32.89
N GLN A 373 28.13 17.64 33.30
CA GLN A 373 27.74 17.72 34.71
C GLN A 373 27.33 16.37 35.30
N GLN A 374 26.91 15.40 34.47
CA GLN A 374 26.50 14.05 34.88
C GLN A 374 25.50 13.99 36.05
N ASN A 375 24.60 14.97 36.15
CA ASN A 375 23.56 15.04 37.19
C ASN A 375 22.39 14.09 36.85
N HIS A 376 22.63 12.78 36.90
CA HIS A 376 21.62 11.78 36.56
C HIS A 376 20.47 11.76 37.58
N ILE A 377 19.23 11.56 37.10
CA ILE A 377 18.07 11.36 37.98
C ILE A 377 17.96 9.87 38.28
N ILE A 378 18.16 9.50 39.55
CA ILE A 378 18.15 8.12 40.00
C ILE A 378 17.01 7.92 40.99
N GLU A 379 16.13 6.96 40.69
CA GLU A 379 15.05 6.56 41.57
C GLU A 379 15.05 5.05 41.74
N SER A 380 14.54 4.55 42.87
CA SER A 380 14.46 3.11 43.09
C SER A 380 13.26 2.73 43.92
N PHE A 381 12.75 1.52 43.70
CA PHE A 381 11.69 0.97 44.52
C PHE A 381 11.93 -0.52 44.80
N ARG A 382 11.35 -1.01 45.90
CA ARG A 382 11.28 -2.43 46.21
C ARG A 382 9.88 -2.94 45.89
N PRO A 383 9.74 -3.99 45.07
CA PRO A 383 8.44 -4.61 44.78
C PRO A 383 7.65 -4.96 46.04
N ASP A 384 6.35 -4.61 46.07
CA ASP A 384 5.44 -5.13 47.11
C ASP A 384 5.03 -6.57 46.73
N VAL A 385 5.54 -7.55 47.47
CA VAL A 385 5.27 -8.98 47.25
C VAL A 385 3.79 -9.36 47.35
N ARG A 386 2.94 -8.50 47.92
CA ARG A 386 1.47 -8.70 47.96
C ARG A 386 0.76 -8.18 46.73
N SER A 387 1.42 -7.34 45.93
CA SER A 387 0.84 -6.77 44.72
C SER A 387 0.78 -7.80 43.60
N ASN A 388 -0.29 -7.75 42.81
CA ASN A 388 -0.45 -8.54 41.59
C ASN A 388 0.58 -8.19 40.51
N CYS A 389 1.22 -7.01 40.59
CA CYS A 389 2.25 -6.58 39.63
C CYS A 389 3.47 -7.51 39.59
N PHE A 390 3.77 -8.19 40.70
CA PHE A 390 5.01 -8.96 40.88
C PHE A 390 4.76 -10.46 41.09
N GLN A 391 3.50 -10.90 41.03
CA GLN A 391 3.17 -12.33 41.03
C GLN A 391 3.64 -12.98 39.73
N ARG A 392 3.68 -14.31 39.72
CA ARG A 392 3.95 -15.07 38.50
C ARG A 392 2.99 -14.64 37.37
N PRO A 393 3.51 -14.21 36.22
CA PRO A 393 2.68 -13.75 35.11
C PRO A 393 1.69 -14.81 34.63
N ARG A 394 0.43 -14.41 34.49
CA ARG A 394 -0.65 -15.24 33.88
C ARG A 394 -0.99 -14.80 32.46
N SER A 395 -0.77 -13.53 32.17
CA SER A 395 -0.84 -12.89 30.85
C SER A 395 0.57 -12.55 30.37
N ASP A 396 0.71 -12.08 29.12
CA ASP A 396 2.01 -11.71 28.54
C ASP A 396 2.75 -10.63 29.36
N MET A 397 1.99 -9.73 29.98
CA MET A 397 2.50 -8.68 30.87
C MET A 397 1.66 -8.59 32.14
N ASN A 398 2.32 -8.34 33.27
CA ASN A 398 1.65 -7.92 34.50
C ASN A 398 1.30 -6.42 34.48
N ILE A 399 0.52 -5.99 35.47
CA ILE A 399 0.26 -4.57 35.72
C ILE A 399 1.59 -3.88 36.05
N ALA A 400 1.86 -2.77 35.36
CA ALA A 400 3.07 -1.98 35.53
C ALA A 400 3.16 -1.38 36.96
N SER A 401 4.36 -1.29 37.51
CA SER A 401 4.62 -0.70 38.83
C SER A 401 5.94 0.05 38.83
N GLY A 402 6.01 1.21 39.49
CA GLY A 402 7.17 2.09 39.42
C GLY A 402 6.91 3.45 40.02
N VAL A 403 7.44 4.49 39.39
CA VAL A 403 7.54 5.84 39.96
C VAL A 403 6.69 6.83 39.14
N PRO A 404 5.46 7.19 39.60
CA PRO A 404 4.61 8.13 38.90
C PRO A 404 5.24 9.52 38.74
N LYS A 405 5.96 10.00 39.76
CA LYS A 405 6.64 11.32 39.74
C LYS A 405 8.14 11.15 39.54
N PHE A 406 8.56 10.56 38.42
CA PHE A 406 9.95 10.21 38.17
C PHE A 406 10.82 11.44 37.85
N ALA A 407 10.40 12.28 36.90
CA ALA A 407 11.10 13.52 36.57
C ALA A 407 10.12 14.67 36.26
N PRO A 408 10.29 15.88 36.82
CA PRO A 408 9.42 17.01 36.51
C PRO A 408 9.42 17.37 35.03
N LEU A 409 8.25 17.63 34.44
CA LEU A 409 8.14 18.02 33.02
C LEU A 409 8.78 19.38 32.72
N THR A 410 8.86 20.26 33.72
CA THR A 410 9.48 21.58 33.61
C THR A 410 10.93 21.52 33.14
N ILE A 411 11.64 20.43 33.46
CA ILE A 411 13.03 20.20 33.04
C ILE A 411 13.12 20.03 31.51
N PHE A 412 12.13 19.36 30.90
CA PHE A 412 12.12 19.06 29.47
C PHE A 412 11.60 20.21 28.61
N GLN A 413 10.96 21.21 29.23
CA GLN A 413 10.48 22.43 28.56
C GLN A 413 11.58 23.49 28.40
N GLN A 414 12.73 23.32 29.06
CA GLN A 414 13.86 24.24 28.95
C GLN A 414 14.57 24.04 27.61
N ALA A 415 14.94 25.14 26.94
CA ALA A 415 15.62 25.12 25.64
C ALA A 415 16.97 24.39 25.66
N ASN A 416 17.63 24.32 26.84
CA ASN A 416 18.88 23.61 27.04
C ASN A 416 18.69 22.47 28.06
N ASN A 417 17.79 21.53 27.76
CA ASN A 417 17.55 20.41 28.65
C ASN A 417 18.72 19.40 28.57
N PRO A 418 19.30 18.98 29.71
CA PRO A 418 20.49 18.12 29.72
C PRO A 418 20.16 16.64 29.45
N TYR A 419 18.89 16.26 29.52
CA TYR A 419 18.45 14.86 29.44
C TYR A 419 18.03 14.40 28.04
N VAL A 420 17.78 15.34 27.12
CA VAL A 420 17.42 15.10 25.71
C VAL A 420 18.35 15.90 24.81
N LEU A 421 19.36 15.23 24.27
CA LEU A 421 20.31 15.81 23.31
C LEU A 421 20.09 15.20 21.94
N ASN A 422 20.08 16.02 20.88
CA ASN A 422 19.84 15.59 19.49
C ASN A 422 18.57 14.74 19.32
N ASP A 423 17.51 15.07 20.06
CA ASP A 423 16.23 14.36 20.08
C ASP A 423 16.33 12.89 20.55
N ILE A 424 17.31 12.61 21.43
CA ILE A 424 17.57 11.30 22.01
C ILE A 424 17.62 11.39 23.53
N MET A 425 16.99 10.43 24.21
CA MET A 425 16.98 10.26 25.66
C MET A 425 17.51 8.86 26.03
N PHE A 426 18.21 8.75 27.16
CA PHE A 426 18.69 7.46 27.68
C PHE A 426 18.16 7.18 29.08
N ILE A 427 17.49 6.04 29.24
CA ILE A 427 17.02 5.53 30.52
C ILE A 427 17.67 4.17 30.77
N LYS A 428 18.30 3.99 31.93
CA LYS A 428 18.85 2.72 32.36
C LYS A 428 18.05 2.16 33.53
N VAL A 429 17.86 0.85 33.51
CA VAL A 429 17.31 0.08 34.62
C VAL A 429 18.35 -0.92 35.09
N ILE A 430 18.42 -1.09 36.41
CA ILE A 430 19.31 -2.05 37.08
C ILE A 430 18.46 -2.82 38.09
N ILE A 431 18.53 -4.15 38.02
CA ILE A 431 17.89 -5.05 38.98
C ILE A 431 18.95 -5.55 39.97
N ASP A 432 18.76 -5.26 41.25
CA ASP A 432 19.71 -5.64 42.31
C ASP A 432 19.40 -7.04 42.85
N PHE A 433 20.18 -8.03 42.38
CA PHE A 433 20.12 -9.42 42.83
C PHE A 433 20.97 -9.72 44.08
N ASN A 434 21.67 -8.73 44.65
CA ASN A 434 22.59 -8.96 45.78
C ASN A 434 21.87 -9.32 47.10
N ASN A 435 20.54 -9.18 47.16
CA ASN A 435 19.72 -9.57 48.33
C ASN A 435 19.26 -11.04 48.30
N THR A 436 19.75 -11.87 47.38
CA THR A 436 19.40 -13.31 47.33
C THR A 436 20.15 -14.06 48.45
N PRO A 437 19.50 -14.91 49.27
CA PRO A 437 20.19 -15.68 50.30
C PRO A 437 21.36 -16.48 49.71
N GLN A 438 22.58 -16.21 50.17
CA GLN A 438 23.82 -16.82 49.65
C GLN A 438 23.87 -18.34 49.82
N THR A 439 22.94 -18.93 50.57
CA THR A 439 22.81 -20.38 50.80
C THR A 439 22.34 -21.16 49.57
N ILE A 440 21.82 -20.49 48.53
CA ILE A 440 21.27 -21.15 47.32
C ILE A 440 22.19 -20.98 46.09
N LEU A 441 23.21 -20.11 46.19
CA LEU A 441 24.19 -19.86 45.13
C LEU A 441 24.91 -21.12 44.61
N PRO A 442 25.30 -22.12 45.44
CA PRO A 442 25.98 -23.32 44.95
C PRO A 442 25.14 -24.18 43.99
N TYR A 443 23.81 -24.04 44.01
CA TYR A 443 22.89 -24.78 43.14
C TYR A 443 22.48 -24.01 41.88
N MET A 444 22.75 -22.69 41.83
CA MET A 444 22.46 -21.87 40.64
C MET A 444 23.61 -21.84 39.62
N PHE A 445 24.84 -22.21 40.02
CA PHE A 445 26.00 -22.27 39.11
C PHE A 445 26.12 -23.60 38.33
N SER A 446 25.21 -24.56 38.50
CA SER A 446 25.33 -25.87 37.85
C SER A 446 24.63 -25.98 36.49
N LEU A 447 24.05 -24.92 35.93
CA LEU A 447 23.43 -24.97 34.60
C LEU A 447 23.90 -23.82 33.68
N SER A 448 24.69 -24.22 32.68
CA SER A 448 25.05 -23.56 31.41
C SER A 448 25.97 -22.32 31.40
N SER A 449 27.24 -22.62 31.09
CA SER A 449 28.13 -21.99 30.09
C SER A 449 27.99 -20.48 29.78
N GLY A 450 28.82 -19.64 30.42
CA GLY A 450 28.96 -18.25 29.97
C GLY A 450 29.98 -17.33 30.64
N LEU A 451 30.72 -17.72 31.69
CA LEU A 451 31.74 -16.83 32.26
C LEU A 451 33.10 -16.95 31.56
N THR A 452 33.64 -15.79 31.17
CA THR A 452 35.00 -15.61 30.64
C THR A 452 36.05 -16.17 31.62
N THR A 453 37.09 -16.77 31.05
CA THR A 453 38.14 -17.54 31.74
C THR A 453 38.78 -16.78 32.91
N GLN A 454 38.86 -15.46 32.81
CA GLN A 454 39.44 -14.58 33.81
C GLN A 454 38.62 -14.50 35.10
N ILE A 455 37.28 -14.42 35.02
CA ILE A 455 36.43 -14.36 36.22
C ILE A 455 36.37 -15.72 36.90
N LYS A 456 36.38 -16.82 36.12
CA LYS A 456 36.50 -18.17 36.67
C LYS A 456 37.82 -18.36 37.44
N GLN A 457 38.93 -17.87 36.91
CA GLN A 457 40.24 -17.96 37.57
C GLN A 457 40.32 -17.10 38.83
N THR A 458 39.77 -15.88 38.82
CA THR A 458 39.76 -15.01 40.01
C THR A 458 38.89 -15.60 41.13
N MET A 459 37.75 -16.20 40.80
CA MET A 459 36.89 -16.84 41.80
C MET A 459 37.49 -18.15 42.35
N ILE A 460 38.20 -18.92 41.52
CA ILE A 460 38.95 -20.11 41.97
C ILE A 460 40.10 -19.68 42.90
N GLN A 461 40.83 -18.62 42.56
CA GLN A 461 41.95 -18.11 43.35
C GLN A 461 41.48 -17.58 44.72
N HIS A 462 40.37 -16.84 44.75
CA HIS A 462 39.82 -16.30 45.99
C HIS A 462 39.27 -17.40 46.92
N GLU A 463 38.71 -18.47 46.38
CA GLU A 463 38.26 -19.63 47.16
C GLU A 463 39.43 -20.49 47.66
N ILE A 464 40.54 -20.58 46.90
CA ILE A 464 41.79 -21.20 47.36
C ILE A 464 42.40 -20.41 48.51
N GLU A 465 42.45 -19.08 48.41
CA GLU A 465 42.95 -18.19 49.48
C GLU A 465 42.09 -18.28 50.75
N LYS A 466 40.77 -18.33 50.59
CA LYS A 466 39.84 -18.50 51.71
C LYS A 466 40.03 -19.87 52.40
N LYS A 467 40.19 -20.96 51.64
CA LYS A 467 40.45 -22.29 52.23
C LYS A 467 41.82 -22.40 52.87
N GLN A 468 42.82 -21.69 52.36
CA GLN A 468 44.15 -21.60 53.00
C GLN A 468 44.07 -20.84 54.33
N GLN A 469 43.31 -19.74 54.40
CA GLN A 469 43.07 -19.02 55.64
C GLN A 469 42.27 -19.85 56.66
N GLU A 470 41.27 -20.62 56.21
CA GLU A 470 40.52 -21.54 57.08
C GLU A 470 41.40 -22.73 57.58
N GLN A 471 42.38 -23.18 56.78
CA GLN A 471 43.39 -24.17 57.20
C GLN A 471 44.44 -23.58 58.16
N GLU A 472 44.81 -22.31 58.02
CA GLU A 472 45.71 -21.65 58.97
C GLU A 472 45.02 -21.38 60.32
N VAL A 473 43.73 -21.04 60.32
CA VAL A 473 42.94 -20.85 61.56
C VAL A 473 42.69 -22.18 62.28
N SER A 474 42.57 -23.29 61.56
CA SER A 474 42.45 -24.64 62.15
C SER A 474 43.81 -25.21 62.63
N ASN A 475 44.92 -24.91 61.95
CA ASN A 475 46.26 -25.30 62.43
C ASN A 475 46.72 -24.47 63.64
N SER A 476 46.39 -23.17 63.71
CA SER A 476 46.70 -22.30 64.86
C SER A 476 45.85 -22.60 66.11
N SER A 477 44.66 -23.17 65.94
CA SER A 477 43.85 -23.68 67.07
C SER A 477 44.28 -25.07 67.55
N THR A 478 45.08 -25.81 66.76
CA THR A 478 45.68 -27.09 67.18
C THR A 478 46.99 -26.89 67.96
N ILE A 479 47.74 -25.83 67.67
CA ILE A 479 49.01 -25.51 68.37
C ILE A 479 48.78 -24.99 69.81
N ASN A 480 47.62 -24.40 70.11
CA ASN A 480 47.30 -23.87 71.45
C ASN A 480 46.81 -24.91 72.46
N ILE A 481 46.79 -26.21 72.12
CA ILE A 481 46.42 -27.28 73.07
C ILE A 481 47.66 -28.02 73.61
N GLU A 482 48.85 -27.84 73.03
CA GLU A 482 50.07 -28.55 73.45
C GLU A 482 51.01 -27.76 74.38
N THR A 483 50.73 -26.50 74.74
CA THR A 483 51.63 -25.70 75.59
C THR A 483 51.25 -25.60 77.07
N ASP A 484 50.16 -26.21 77.54
CA ASP A 484 49.69 -26.09 78.94
C ASP A 484 49.81 -27.38 79.77
N LYS A 485 50.87 -28.17 79.54
CA LYS A 485 51.29 -29.25 80.46
C LYS A 485 52.79 -29.27 80.71
N SER A 486 53.28 -28.30 81.48
CA SER A 486 54.48 -28.49 82.31
C SER A 486 54.65 -27.32 83.27
N ILE A 487 54.60 -27.61 84.57
CA ILE A 487 55.24 -27.00 85.76
C ILE A 487 54.39 -27.43 86.98
N THR A 488 54.61 -28.65 87.53
CA THR A 488 55.32 -28.97 88.82
C THR A 488 54.58 -28.41 90.05
N ILE A 489 53.92 -29.20 90.91
CA ILE A 489 54.44 -30.18 91.91
C ILE A 489 55.77 -29.73 92.52
N ASP A 490 55.70 -29.03 93.67
CA ASP A 490 55.98 -29.58 95.01
C ASP A 490 55.47 -28.61 96.10
#